data_AF-A0A968JG62-F1
#
_entry.id   AF-A0A968JG62-F1
#
_cell.length_a   1.000
_cell.length_b   1.000
_cell.length_c   1.000
_cell.angle_alpha   90.00
_cell.angle_beta   90.00
_cell.angle_gamma   90.00
#
_symmetry.space_group_name_H-M   'P 1'
#
loop_
_entity.id
_entity.type
_entity.pdbx_description
1 polymer ?
#
loop_
_entity_poly.entity_id
_entity_poly.type
_entity_poly.pdbx_seq_one_letter_code
_entity_poly.pdbx_strand_id
1 'polypeptide(L)'
;MVSATQPAPVLGSYDVWNHAIATYVTAGVQRGSTVYLSIDDEVLEQIQRRLQTRQDQPPEDFLKAVRQRVVLGRHVELMGIRGRNRYGEPNGIAFLAAMVLAASRMAEDEEEEIASSNYFTRFCEVLNIDQDGGRPLGMRSGAEAEEPLWREWIVWLGEIGLLSSARPGEGATRYTSYPISQTLLRGTDRDRLRRLFQELHWPESWDVDI
;
A
#
# COMPACT_ATOMS: atom_id res chain seq x y z
N MET A 1 -6.42 -15.57 44.76
CA MET A 1 -5.63 -14.72 43.84
C MET A 1 -6.35 -14.72 42.51
N VAL A 2 -7.06 -13.65 42.20
CA VAL A 2 -7.74 -13.49 40.91
C VAL A 2 -6.71 -12.90 39.96
N SER A 3 -6.21 -13.69 39.00
CA SER A 3 -5.41 -13.17 37.90
C SER A 3 -6.32 -12.29 37.05
N ALA A 4 -6.11 -10.97 37.11
CA ALA A 4 -6.70 -10.05 36.18
C ALA A 4 -6.11 -10.32 34.79
N THR A 5 -6.92 -10.85 33.89
CA THR A 5 -6.62 -10.88 32.46
C THR A 5 -6.44 -9.43 32.01
N GLN A 6 -5.19 -9.01 31.77
CA GLN A 6 -4.94 -7.73 31.11
C GLN A 6 -5.72 -7.72 29.79
N PRO A 7 -6.52 -6.66 29.50
CA PRO A 7 -7.15 -6.55 28.21
C PRO A 7 -6.06 -6.55 27.12
N ALA A 8 -6.30 -7.30 26.04
CA ALA A 8 -5.39 -7.33 24.91
C ALA A 8 -5.08 -5.88 24.47
N PRO A 9 -3.82 -5.54 24.13
CA PRO A 9 -3.47 -4.18 23.75
C PRO A 9 -4.33 -3.74 22.58
N VAL A 10 -4.95 -2.56 22.74
CA VAL A 10 -5.74 -1.90 21.69
C VAL A 10 -4.81 -1.71 20.49
N LEU A 11 -5.23 -2.22 19.34
CA LEU A 11 -4.47 -2.03 18.10
C LEU A 11 -4.40 -0.54 17.77
N GLY A 12 -3.22 -0.08 17.35
CA GLY A 12 -3.12 1.25 16.76
C GLY A 12 -3.77 1.28 15.38
N SER A 13 -4.22 2.46 14.93
CA SER A 13 -4.84 2.64 13.62
C SER A 13 -3.99 2.07 12.47
N TYR A 14 -2.66 2.21 12.55
CA TYR A 14 -1.75 1.63 11.56
C TYR A 14 -1.87 0.10 11.48
N ASP A 15 -1.92 -0.59 12.62
CA ASP A 15 -1.95 -2.04 12.67
C ASP A 15 -3.30 -2.57 12.15
N VAL A 16 -4.39 -1.82 12.41
CA VAL A 16 -5.71 -2.07 11.82
C VAL A 16 -5.65 -1.97 10.30
N TRP A 17 -5.07 -0.90 9.76
CA TRP A 17 -4.90 -0.71 8.32
C TRP A 17 -4.02 -1.78 7.69
N ASN A 18 -2.89 -2.12 8.33
CA ASN A 18 -1.97 -3.14 7.85
C ASN A 18 -2.67 -4.49 7.67
N HIS A 19 -3.41 -4.92 8.69
CA HIS A 19 -4.17 -6.17 8.65
C HIS A 19 -5.33 -6.11 7.65
N ALA A 20 -6.05 -4.99 7.58
CA ALA A 20 -7.17 -4.83 6.67
C ALA A 20 -6.74 -4.90 5.20
N ILE A 21 -5.61 -4.28 4.85
CA ILE A 21 -5.03 -4.34 3.51
C ILE A 21 -4.54 -5.76 3.20
N ALA A 22 -3.80 -6.39 4.12
CA ALA A 22 -3.35 -7.77 3.97
C ALA A 22 -4.52 -8.72 3.67
N THR A 23 -5.60 -8.59 4.45
CA THR A 23 -6.83 -9.37 4.27
C THR A 23 -7.50 -9.04 2.94
N TYR A 24 -7.61 -7.76 2.58
CA TYR A 24 -8.29 -7.33 1.36
C TYR A 24 -7.66 -7.96 0.10
N VAL A 25 -6.33 -7.99 0.02
CA VAL A 25 -5.63 -8.46 -1.18
C VAL A 25 -5.38 -9.98 -1.21
N THR A 26 -5.58 -10.69 -0.09
CA THR A 26 -5.31 -12.13 -0.01
C THR A 26 -6.54 -12.98 0.26
N ALA A 27 -7.61 -12.42 0.84
CA ALA A 27 -8.79 -13.20 1.19
C ALA A 27 -9.49 -13.75 -0.06
N GLY A 28 -9.74 -15.06 -0.07
CA GLY A 28 -10.41 -15.75 -1.17
C GLY A 28 -9.53 -16.00 -2.40
N VAL A 29 -8.25 -15.63 -2.37
CA VAL A 29 -7.31 -15.90 -3.47
C VAL A 29 -6.90 -17.38 -3.46
N GLN A 30 -6.93 -18.01 -4.63
CA GLN A 30 -6.54 -19.41 -4.77
C GLN A 30 -5.03 -19.59 -4.60
N ARG A 31 -4.62 -20.74 -4.05
CA ARG A 31 -3.19 -21.09 -3.95
C ARG A 31 -2.55 -21.11 -5.34
N GLY A 32 -1.32 -20.61 -5.42
CA GLY A 32 -0.55 -20.48 -6.66
C GLY A 32 -0.91 -19.24 -7.49
N SER A 33 -1.94 -18.47 -7.11
CA SER A 33 -2.27 -17.22 -7.81
C SER A 33 -1.28 -16.10 -7.48
N THR A 34 -1.05 -15.25 -8.47
CA THR A 34 -0.27 -14.01 -8.33
C THR A 34 -1.14 -12.92 -7.69
N VAL A 35 -0.63 -12.32 -6.61
CA VAL A 35 -1.24 -11.20 -5.89
C VAL A 35 -0.52 -9.91 -6.25
N TYR A 36 -1.31 -8.89 -6.52
CA TYR A 36 -0.88 -7.49 -6.62
C TYR A 36 -1.34 -6.76 -5.37
N LEU A 37 -0.46 -5.95 -4.78
CA LEU A 37 -0.88 -5.09 -3.67
C LEU A 37 -1.91 -4.05 -4.14
N SER A 38 -1.77 -3.52 -5.37
CA SER A 38 -2.69 -2.64 -6.10
C SER A 38 -3.69 -1.86 -5.23
N ILE A 39 -3.18 -0.79 -4.59
CA ILE A 39 -3.97 0.11 -3.75
C ILE A 39 -4.11 1.46 -4.46
N ASP A 40 -5.34 1.94 -4.56
CA ASP A 40 -5.69 3.29 -4.98
C ASP A 40 -6.71 3.92 -4.01
N ASP A 41 -7.12 5.16 -4.28
CA ASP A 41 -8.08 5.88 -3.43
C ASP A 41 -9.41 5.14 -3.27
N GLU A 42 -9.92 4.49 -4.33
CA GLU A 42 -11.21 3.79 -4.30
C GLU A 42 -11.12 2.51 -3.45
N VAL A 43 -10.03 1.76 -3.58
CA VAL A 43 -9.75 0.59 -2.74
C VAL A 43 -9.64 0.99 -1.26
N LEU A 44 -8.96 2.09 -0.96
CA LEU A 44 -8.84 2.58 0.42
C LEU A 44 -10.21 2.97 1.00
N GLU A 45 -11.06 3.65 0.24
CA GLU A 45 -12.44 3.96 0.64
C GLU A 45 -13.28 2.71 0.90
N GLN A 46 -13.13 1.67 0.08
CA GLN A 46 -13.81 0.39 0.29
C GLN A 46 -13.34 -0.29 1.59
N ILE A 47 -12.04 -0.32 1.85
CA ILE A 47 -11.49 -0.88 3.09
C ILE A 47 -11.96 -0.06 4.30
N GLN A 48 -11.95 1.27 4.22
CA GLN A 48 -12.41 2.14 5.31
C GLN A 48 -13.87 1.90 5.67
N ARG A 49 -14.76 1.80 4.67
CA ARG A 49 -16.19 1.50 4.89
C ARG A 49 -16.39 0.17 5.61
N ARG A 50 -15.62 -0.86 5.22
CA ARG A 50 -15.65 -2.17 5.90
C ARG A 50 -15.16 -2.08 7.35
N LEU A 51 -14.15 -1.27 7.62
CA LEU A 51 -13.63 -1.05 8.98
C LEU A 51 -14.61 -0.29 9.87
N GLN A 52 -15.24 0.77 9.35
CA GLN A 52 -16.27 1.54 10.06
C GLN A 52 -17.50 0.70 10.44
N THR A 53 -17.86 -0.29 9.62
CA THR A 53 -18.99 -1.19 9.92
C THR A 53 -18.67 -2.21 11.00
N ARG A 54 -17.38 -2.52 11.21
CA ARG A 54 -16.93 -3.61 12.10
C ARG A 54 -16.42 -3.14 13.46
N GLN A 55 -16.12 -1.85 13.63
CA GLN A 55 -15.50 -1.31 14.83
C GLN A 55 -16.36 -0.20 15.44
N ASP A 56 -16.55 -0.25 16.77
CA ASP A 56 -17.28 0.79 17.52
C ASP A 56 -16.59 2.16 17.42
N GLN A 57 -15.26 2.15 17.29
CA GLN A 57 -14.47 3.35 17.03
C GLN A 57 -13.71 3.15 15.71
N PRO A 58 -13.98 3.97 14.67
CA PRO A 58 -13.32 3.82 13.39
C PRO A 58 -11.84 4.19 13.51
N PRO A 59 -10.96 3.54 12.71
CA PRO A 59 -9.55 3.91 12.67
C PRO A 59 -9.38 5.33 12.14
N GLU A 60 -8.25 5.93 12.45
CA GLU A 60 -7.84 7.17 11.79
C GLU A 60 -7.73 6.98 10.26
N ASP A 61 -7.78 8.09 9.52
CA ASP A 61 -7.47 8.13 8.08
C ASP A 61 -6.18 7.34 7.78
N PHE A 62 -6.19 6.59 6.67
CA PHE A 62 -5.10 5.69 6.30
C PHE A 62 -3.75 6.41 6.25
N LEU A 63 -3.68 7.54 5.54
CA LEU A 63 -2.43 8.28 5.38
C LEU A 63 -2.01 8.92 6.69
N LYS A 64 -2.96 9.39 7.50
CA LYS A 64 -2.66 9.87 8.85
C LYS A 64 -2.04 8.76 9.71
N ALA A 65 -2.60 7.56 9.69
CA ALA A 65 -2.10 6.41 10.44
C ALA A 65 -0.70 5.96 9.98
N VAL A 66 -0.45 5.94 8.66
CA VAL A 66 0.89 5.67 8.10
C VAL A 66 1.88 6.72 8.55
N ARG A 67 1.57 8.02 8.38
CA ARG A 67 2.44 9.13 8.77
C ARG A 67 2.82 9.08 10.24
N GLN A 68 1.84 8.88 11.13
CA GLN A 68 2.11 8.78 12.57
C GLN A 68 3.03 7.61 12.93
N ARG A 69 2.99 6.52 12.16
CA ARG A 69 3.83 5.34 12.42
C ARG A 69 5.26 5.50 11.91
N VAL A 70 5.44 6.12 10.75
CA VAL A 70 6.73 6.08 10.04
C VAL A 70 7.43 7.44 9.91
N VAL A 71 6.75 8.56 10.14
CA VAL A 71 7.34 9.89 9.96
C VAL A 71 7.72 10.49 11.31
N LEU A 72 9.02 10.74 11.51
CA LEU A 72 9.58 11.45 12.65
C LEU A 72 10.15 12.79 12.18
N GLY A 73 9.38 13.87 12.35
CA GLY A 73 9.71 15.18 11.83
C GLY A 73 9.71 15.17 10.29
N ARG A 74 10.90 15.25 9.68
CA ARG A 74 11.10 15.15 8.22
C ARG A 74 11.71 13.81 7.76
N HIS A 75 11.93 12.88 8.69
CA HIS A 75 12.57 11.59 8.38
C HIS A 75 11.53 10.46 8.37
N VAL A 76 11.71 9.52 7.46
CA VAL A 76 11.01 8.24 7.44
C VAL A 76 11.83 7.22 8.22
N GLU A 77 11.20 6.59 9.21
CA GLU A 77 11.77 5.56 10.05
C GLU A 77 11.07 4.23 9.81
N LEU A 78 11.82 3.26 9.25
CA LEU A 78 11.27 1.97 8.82
C LEU A 78 11.52 0.85 9.82
N MET A 79 12.39 1.03 10.81
CA MET A 79 12.74 -0.05 11.74
C MET A 79 11.53 -0.57 12.52
N GLY A 80 10.62 0.32 12.91
CA GLY A 80 9.41 -0.03 13.66
C GLY A 80 8.36 -0.82 12.89
N ILE A 81 8.51 -0.97 11.57
CA ILE A 81 7.55 -1.68 10.70
C ILE A 81 8.18 -2.88 9.98
N ARG A 82 9.34 -3.35 10.47
CA ARG A 82 10.00 -4.56 9.96
C ARG A 82 9.45 -5.83 10.61
N GLY A 83 9.72 -6.95 9.95
CA GLY A 83 9.35 -8.27 10.43
C GLY A 83 7.83 -8.49 10.40
N ARG A 84 7.37 -9.37 11.29
CA ARG A 84 5.97 -9.81 11.34
C ARG A 84 5.20 -9.21 12.51
N ASN A 85 3.92 -8.95 12.27
CA ASN A 85 2.96 -8.56 13.28
C ASN A 85 2.48 -9.80 14.07
N ARG A 86 1.59 -9.57 15.04
CA ARG A 86 1.00 -10.65 15.87
C ARG A 86 0.13 -11.65 15.09
N TYR A 87 -0.26 -11.32 13.87
CA TYR A 87 -1.02 -12.18 12.95
C TYR A 87 -0.11 -13.00 12.02
N GLY A 88 1.22 -12.82 12.11
CA GLY A 88 2.17 -13.45 11.20
C GLY A 88 2.31 -12.74 9.85
N GLU A 89 1.61 -11.63 9.65
CA GLU A 89 1.67 -10.82 8.42
C GLU A 89 2.84 -9.82 8.51
N PRO A 90 3.46 -9.41 7.40
CA PRO A 90 4.45 -8.35 7.39
C PRO A 90 3.91 -7.05 8.02
N ASN A 91 4.70 -6.46 8.93
CA ASN A 91 4.36 -5.17 9.56
C ASN A 91 4.38 -3.99 8.60
N GLY A 92 5.02 -4.15 7.42
CA GLY A 92 5.23 -3.07 6.47
C GLY A 92 4.13 -2.89 5.43
N ILE A 93 3.09 -3.73 5.40
CA ILE A 93 2.09 -3.75 4.29
C ILE A 93 1.41 -2.40 4.13
N ALA A 94 0.98 -1.75 5.21
CA ALA A 94 0.36 -0.42 5.13
C ALA A 94 1.31 0.65 4.57
N PHE A 95 2.61 0.55 4.88
CA PHE A 95 3.62 1.45 4.28
C PHE A 95 3.83 1.15 2.80
N LEU A 96 3.94 -0.14 2.42
CA LEU A 96 4.03 -0.55 1.02
C LEU A 96 2.80 -0.08 0.23
N ALA A 97 1.61 -0.15 0.81
CA ALA A 97 0.38 0.34 0.21
C ALA A 97 0.43 1.86 -0.05
N ALA A 98 0.99 2.64 0.88
CA ALA A 98 1.19 4.07 0.67
C ALA A 98 2.18 4.35 -0.48
N MET A 99 3.21 3.51 -0.65
CA MET A 99 4.11 3.58 -1.82
C MET A 99 3.36 3.28 -3.13
N VAL A 100 2.52 2.24 -3.14
CA VAL A 100 1.70 1.89 -4.33
C VAL A 100 0.70 2.98 -4.66
N LEU A 101 0.06 3.59 -3.65
CA LEU A 101 -0.84 4.73 -3.84
C LEU A 101 -0.12 5.93 -4.48
N ALA A 102 1.12 6.22 -4.06
CA ALA A 102 1.91 7.26 -4.69
C ALA A 102 2.18 6.94 -6.17
N ALA A 103 2.51 5.68 -6.48
CA ALA A 103 2.69 5.24 -7.86
C ALA A 103 1.39 5.29 -8.68
N SER A 104 0.24 4.97 -8.08
CA SER A 104 -1.05 5.00 -8.80
C SER A 104 -1.48 6.43 -9.17
N ARG A 105 -0.97 7.42 -8.43
CA ARG A 105 -1.21 8.85 -8.68
C ARG A 105 -0.23 9.49 -9.69
N MET A 106 0.73 8.73 -10.23
CA MET A 106 1.62 9.21 -11.30
C MET A 106 0.85 9.35 -12.63
N ALA A 107 1.18 10.38 -13.41
CA ALA A 107 0.66 10.60 -14.76
C ALA A 107 1.47 9.81 -15.82
N GLU A 108 0.85 9.52 -16.98
CA GLU A 108 1.47 8.72 -18.06
C GLU A 108 2.58 9.46 -18.84
N ASP A 109 2.57 10.79 -18.87
CA ASP A 109 3.34 11.59 -19.84
C ASP A 109 4.85 11.72 -19.54
N GLU A 110 5.42 10.82 -18.72
CA GLU A 110 6.77 10.98 -18.19
C GLU A 110 7.72 9.88 -18.65
N GLU A 111 8.81 10.30 -19.29
CA GLU A 111 9.98 9.47 -19.59
C GLU A 111 10.55 8.87 -18.29
N GLU A 112 11.19 7.69 -18.36
CA GLU A 112 11.59 6.89 -17.18
C GLU A 112 12.42 7.63 -16.11
N GLU A 113 13.26 8.59 -16.52
CA GLU A 113 14.03 9.44 -15.59
C GLU A 113 13.14 10.47 -14.88
N ILE A 114 12.16 11.05 -15.58
CA ILE A 114 11.16 11.96 -15.00
C ILE A 114 10.23 11.19 -14.05
N ALA A 115 9.86 9.96 -14.43
CA ALA A 115 8.98 9.09 -13.64
C ALA A 115 9.54 8.80 -12.24
N SER A 116 10.86 8.65 -12.07
CA SER A 116 11.46 8.42 -10.76
C SER A 116 11.44 9.66 -9.86
N SER A 117 11.64 10.85 -10.43
CA SER A 117 11.56 12.12 -9.71
C SER A 117 10.12 12.44 -9.31
N ASN A 118 9.16 12.23 -10.23
CA ASN A 118 7.74 12.39 -9.96
C ASN A 118 7.24 11.39 -8.91
N TYR A 119 7.66 10.12 -8.98
CA TYR A 119 7.27 9.12 -8.00
C TYR A 119 7.57 9.58 -6.57
N PHE A 120 8.81 9.99 -6.29
CA PHE A 120 9.16 10.40 -4.93
C PHE A 120 8.50 11.73 -4.53
N THR A 121 8.23 12.61 -5.48
CA THR A 121 7.43 13.82 -5.25
C THR A 121 6.03 13.45 -4.74
N ARG A 122 5.33 12.55 -5.46
CA ARG A 122 4.03 12.02 -5.03
C ARG A 122 4.10 11.28 -3.70
N PHE A 123 5.18 10.55 -3.46
CA PHE A 123 5.34 9.83 -2.22
C PHE A 123 5.58 10.77 -1.02
N CYS A 124 6.33 11.85 -1.20
CA CYS A 124 6.46 12.92 -0.21
C CYS A 124 5.11 13.60 0.07
N GLU A 125 4.28 13.86 -0.96
CA GLU A 125 2.91 14.37 -0.79
C GLU A 125 2.04 13.42 0.04
N VAL A 126 2.08 12.12 -0.26
CA VAL A 126 1.36 11.07 0.49
C VAL A 126 1.78 11.07 1.97
N LEU A 127 3.08 11.15 2.23
CA LEU A 127 3.64 11.21 3.59
C LEU A 127 3.58 12.60 4.23
N ASN A 128 3.08 13.62 3.53
CA ASN A 128 3.06 15.02 3.96
C ASN A 128 4.45 15.50 4.46
N ILE A 129 5.49 15.13 3.72
CA ILE A 129 6.88 15.55 3.97
C ILE A 129 7.17 16.73 3.07
N ASP A 130 7.51 17.85 3.70
CA ASP A 130 7.95 19.07 3.04
C ASP A 130 9.40 18.90 2.53
N GLN A 131 9.53 18.47 1.26
CA GLN A 131 10.79 18.23 0.56
C GLN A 131 10.63 18.51 -0.95
N ASP A 132 11.59 19.22 -1.53
CA ASP A 132 11.65 19.51 -2.97
C ASP A 132 12.20 18.30 -3.76
N GLY A 133 11.33 17.30 -3.96
CA GLY A 133 11.58 16.14 -4.81
C GLY A 133 12.65 15.17 -4.28
N GLY A 134 12.86 14.09 -5.04
CA GLY A 134 13.79 13.03 -4.67
C GLY A 134 13.35 12.20 -3.46
N ARG A 135 14.13 11.17 -3.15
CA ARG A 135 13.79 10.17 -2.13
C ARG A 135 13.66 10.78 -0.73
N PRO A 136 12.63 10.41 0.06
CA PRO A 136 12.48 10.93 1.42
C PRO A 136 13.69 10.66 2.31
N LEU A 137 14.04 11.63 3.15
CA LEU A 137 15.07 11.47 4.18
C LEU A 137 14.76 10.26 5.09
N GLY A 138 15.78 9.48 5.44
CA GLY A 138 15.63 8.27 6.26
C GLY A 138 15.42 6.98 5.45
N MET A 139 14.93 7.07 4.21
CA MET A 139 14.92 5.95 3.28
C MET A 139 16.25 5.89 2.55
N ARG A 140 17.33 5.44 3.20
CA ARG A 140 18.62 5.24 2.52
C ARG A 140 18.60 3.99 1.65
N SER A 141 19.67 3.73 0.91
CA SER A 141 19.82 2.50 0.14
C SER A 141 20.12 1.28 1.03
N GLY A 142 19.85 0.09 0.52
CA GLY A 142 20.24 -1.16 1.16
C GLY A 142 19.39 -1.54 2.36
N ALA A 143 20.03 -1.90 3.47
CA ALA A 143 19.34 -2.46 4.62
C ALA A 143 18.46 -1.46 5.36
N GLU A 144 18.60 -0.15 5.16
CA GLU A 144 17.74 0.90 5.75
C GLU A 144 16.61 1.34 4.79
N ALA A 145 16.59 0.79 3.57
CA ALA A 145 15.56 1.04 2.58
C ALA A 145 14.24 0.31 2.92
N GLU A 146 13.26 0.49 2.05
CA GLU A 146 12.01 -0.26 1.94
C GLU A 146 12.17 -1.64 1.30
N GLU A 147 13.29 -1.93 0.63
CA GLU A 147 13.51 -3.23 -0.04
C GLU A 147 13.35 -4.44 0.91
N PRO A 148 13.83 -4.41 2.17
CA PRO A 148 13.52 -5.43 3.16
C PRO A 148 12.02 -5.65 3.39
N LEU A 149 11.19 -4.60 3.34
CA LEU A 149 9.74 -4.72 3.50
C LEU A 149 9.11 -5.44 2.30
N TRP A 150 9.56 -5.11 1.08
CA TRP A 150 9.13 -5.80 -0.13
C TRP A 150 9.54 -7.27 -0.15
N ARG A 151 10.75 -7.59 0.33
CA ARG A 151 11.20 -8.98 0.47
C ARG A 151 10.35 -9.74 1.48
N GLU A 152 10.05 -9.12 2.62
CA GLU A 152 9.17 -9.72 3.64
C GLU A 152 7.76 -9.98 3.09
N TRP A 153 7.24 -9.06 2.29
CA TRP A 153 5.98 -9.24 1.55
C TRP A 153 6.02 -10.45 0.62
N ILE A 154 7.07 -10.58 -0.19
CA ILE A 154 7.24 -11.70 -1.12
C ILE A 154 7.33 -13.04 -0.35
N VAL A 155 8.11 -13.07 0.72
CA VAL A 155 8.26 -14.27 1.57
C VAL A 155 6.92 -14.67 2.18
N TRP A 156 6.19 -13.71 2.77
CA TRP A 156 4.89 -13.99 3.37
C TRP A 156 3.88 -14.57 2.40
N LEU A 157 3.77 -13.98 1.20
CA LEU A 157 2.89 -14.52 0.16
C LEU A 157 3.25 -15.96 -0.16
N GLY A 158 4.55 -16.27 -0.31
CA GLY A 158 5.02 -17.63 -0.54
C GLY A 158 4.63 -18.60 0.60
N GLU A 159 4.75 -18.17 1.86
CA GLU A 159 4.38 -18.97 3.04
C GLU A 159 2.88 -19.31 3.07
N ILE A 160 2.02 -18.40 2.62
CA ILE A 160 0.57 -18.65 2.52
C ILE A 160 0.15 -19.29 1.18
N GLY A 161 1.12 -19.65 0.34
CA GLY A 161 0.91 -20.36 -0.92
C GLY A 161 0.49 -19.47 -2.09
N LEU A 162 0.82 -18.17 -2.05
CA LEU A 162 0.56 -17.17 -3.09
C LEU A 162 1.87 -16.70 -3.72
N LEU A 163 1.78 -16.06 -4.88
CA LEU A 163 2.93 -15.48 -5.58
C LEU A 163 2.85 -13.96 -5.58
N SER A 164 3.97 -13.28 -5.36
CA SER A 164 4.01 -11.81 -5.45
C SER A 164 4.26 -11.36 -6.89
N SER A 165 3.55 -10.32 -7.34
CA SER A 165 3.90 -9.63 -8.59
C SER A 165 4.99 -8.57 -8.42
N ALA A 166 5.43 -8.30 -7.19
CA ALA A 166 6.38 -7.22 -6.88
C ALA A 166 7.75 -7.49 -7.50
N ARG A 167 8.27 -6.53 -8.26
CA ARG A 167 9.56 -6.65 -8.95
C ARG A 167 10.46 -5.44 -8.67
N PRO A 168 11.74 -5.68 -8.29
CA PRO A 168 12.73 -4.61 -8.25
C PRO A 168 13.05 -4.12 -9.67
N GLY A 169 13.50 -2.87 -9.75
CA GLY A 169 14.13 -2.32 -10.94
C GLY A 169 15.64 -2.53 -10.93
N GLU A 170 16.32 -1.90 -11.88
CA GLU A 170 17.78 -1.91 -12.00
C GLU A 170 18.36 -0.51 -11.79
N GLY A 171 19.57 -0.42 -11.25
CA GLY A 171 20.25 0.87 -11.04
C GLY A 171 19.41 1.90 -10.28
N ALA A 172 19.12 3.03 -10.93
CA ALA A 172 18.38 4.15 -10.35
C ALA A 172 16.90 3.82 -10.06
N THR A 173 16.30 2.87 -10.79
CA THR A 173 14.86 2.53 -10.66
C THR A 173 14.61 1.39 -9.66
N ARG A 174 15.66 0.82 -9.06
CA ARG A 174 15.59 -0.32 -8.12
C ARG A 174 14.43 -0.25 -7.13
N TYR A 175 14.17 0.96 -6.63
CA TYR A 175 13.24 1.23 -5.55
C TYR A 175 11.88 1.77 -6.02
N THR A 176 11.83 2.40 -7.18
CA THR A 176 10.61 2.96 -7.77
C THR A 176 9.84 1.89 -8.55
N SER A 177 10.53 0.91 -9.15
CA SER A 177 9.88 -0.18 -9.88
C SER A 177 9.05 -1.11 -9.00
N TYR A 178 9.37 -1.27 -7.71
CA TYR A 178 8.55 -2.07 -6.80
C TYR A 178 7.10 -1.56 -6.75
N PRO A 179 6.82 -0.33 -6.26
CA PRO A 179 5.45 0.18 -6.21
C PRO A 179 4.83 0.32 -7.60
N ILE A 180 5.59 0.71 -8.63
CA ILE A 180 5.09 0.81 -10.01
C ILE A 180 4.64 -0.56 -10.54
N SER A 181 5.35 -1.65 -10.24
CA SER A 181 4.95 -3.00 -10.65
C SER A 181 3.65 -3.48 -9.98
N GLN A 182 3.22 -2.79 -8.92
CA GLN A 182 2.00 -3.11 -8.16
C GLN A 182 0.79 -2.30 -8.58
N THR A 183 0.93 -1.33 -9.49
CA THR A 183 -0.21 -0.53 -10.00
C THR A 183 -0.78 -1.18 -11.26
N LEU A 184 -1.99 -1.76 -11.13
CA LEU A 184 -2.67 -2.38 -12.28
C LEU A 184 -3.23 -1.35 -13.27
N LEU A 185 -3.70 -0.21 -12.76
CA LEU A 185 -4.16 0.93 -13.54
C LEU A 185 -3.50 2.19 -12.97
N ARG A 186 -2.92 3.02 -13.83
CA ARG A 186 -2.47 4.36 -13.44
C ARG A 186 -3.68 5.30 -13.38
N GLY A 187 -3.58 6.38 -12.60
CA GLY A 187 -4.69 7.33 -12.43
C GLY A 187 -5.25 7.84 -13.76
N THR A 188 -4.38 8.15 -14.72
CA THR A 188 -4.77 8.59 -16.07
C THR A 188 -5.49 7.49 -16.87
N ASP A 189 -5.01 6.24 -16.83
CA ASP A 189 -5.68 5.10 -17.46
C ASP A 189 -7.09 4.90 -16.92
N ARG A 190 -7.24 5.02 -15.59
CA ARG A 190 -8.52 4.89 -14.91
C ARG A 190 -9.48 6.00 -15.33
N ASP A 191 -9.02 7.25 -15.39
CA ASP A 191 -9.86 8.38 -15.82
C ASP A 191 -10.23 8.30 -17.31
N ARG A 192 -9.33 7.75 -18.14
CA ARG A 192 -9.59 7.49 -19.56
C ARG A 192 -10.60 6.37 -19.75
N LEU A 193 -10.46 5.27 -19.02
CA LEU A 193 -11.42 4.17 -19.02
C LEU A 193 -12.79 4.64 -18.51
N ARG A 194 -12.84 5.40 -17.41
CA ARG A 194 -14.10 5.98 -16.89
C ARG A 194 -14.78 6.87 -17.92
N ARG A 195 -14.04 7.76 -18.58
CA ARG A 195 -14.56 8.58 -19.69
C ARG A 195 -15.09 7.73 -20.83
N LEU A 196 -14.33 6.72 -21.25
CA LEU A 196 -14.72 5.82 -22.34
C LEU A 196 -15.99 5.02 -22.00
N PHE A 197 -16.13 4.52 -20.76
CA PHE A 197 -17.34 3.83 -20.30
C PHE A 197 -18.56 4.77 -20.24
N GLN A 198 -18.37 6.01 -19.81
CA GLN A 198 -19.42 7.04 -19.79
C GLN A 198 -19.85 7.45 -21.20
N GLU A 199 -18.91 7.65 -22.11
CA GLU A 199 -19.17 8.00 -23.51
C GLU A 199 -19.88 6.86 -24.27
N LEU A 200 -19.53 5.60 -23.98
CA LEU A 200 -20.12 4.42 -24.60
C LEU A 200 -21.46 3.99 -23.98
N HIS A 201 -21.98 4.71 -22.98
CA HIS A 201 -23.25 4.38 -22.28
C HIS A 201 -23.31 2.91 -21.82
N TRP A 202 -22.18 2.38 -21.33
CA TRP A 202 -22.14 0.99 -20.91
C TRP A 202 -23.02 0.80 -19.67
N PRO A 203 -23.99 -0.14 -19.66
CA PRO A 203 -24.87 -0.33 -18.52
C PRO A 203 -24.08 -0.82 -17.29
N GLU A 204 -24.32 -0.19 -16.13
CA GLU A 204 -23.69 -0.53 -14.84
C GLU A 204 -24.05 -1.93 -14.30
N SER A 205 -24.95 -2.66 -14.96
CA SER A 205 -25.43 -3.97 -14.52
C SER A 205 -25.03 -5.08 -15.49
N TRP A 206 -24.06 -5.90 -15.09
CA TRP A 206 -23.87 -7.24 -15.67
C TRP A 206 -24.63 -8.35 -14.90
N ASP A 207 -25.36 -8.00 -13.84
CA ASP A 207 -26.24 -8.95 -13.16
C ASP A 207 -27.67 -8.84 -13.72
N VAL A 208 -27.87 -9.46 -14.88
CA VAL A 208 -29.18 -10.02 -15.22
C VAL A 208 -28.96 -11.39 -15.86
N ASP A 209 -29.17 -12.41 -15.03
CA ASP A 209 -29.57 -13.79 -15.33
C ASP A 209 -28.77 -14.62 -16.36
N ILE A 210 -28.05 -15.63 -15.85
CA ILE A 210 -28.18 -17.04 -16.28
C ILE A 210 -28.14 -17.96 -15.06
#